data_AF-A0A3R7VTX4-F1
#
_entry.id   AF-A0A3R7VTX4-F1
#
_cell.length_a   1.000
_cell.length_b   1.000
_cell.length_c   1.000
_cell.angle_alpha   90.00
_cell.angle_beta   90.00
_cell.angle_gamma   90.00
#
_symmetry.space_group_name_H-M   'P 1'
#
loop_
_entity.id
_entity.type
_entity.pdbx_description
1 polymer ?
#
loop_
_entity_poly.entity_id
_entity_poly.type
_entity_poly.pdbx_seq_one_letter_code
_entity_poly.pdbx_strand_id
1 'polypeptide(L)'
;MFATKAPSIARIKKEMGAAFTTGYIKIWLVELNEMLNLRRPMTESQITFAAQLITDEFFGLKVSDLQLLFRKILSGEYGELYESLNPPKILSFFRTYLNERMNIGAEMSMRKHLEYKQL
;
A
#
# COMPACT_ATOMS: atom_id res chain seq x y z
N MET A 1 8.20 18.10 -2.68
CA MET A 1 7.39 16.94 -2.26
C MET A 1 5.93 17.27 -2.55
N PHE A 2 5.31 16.66 -3.56
CA PHE A 2 3.91 16.94 -3.88
C PHE A 2 3.04 16.47 -2.70
N ALA A 3 2.45 17.40 -1.96
CA ALA A 3 1.41 17.10 -1.00
C ALA A 3 0.20 16.61 -1.81
N THR A 4 0.14 15.31 -2.09
CA THR A 4 -0.95 14.71 -2.85
C THR A 4 -2.23 14.93 -2.04
N LYS A 5 -3.21 15.60 -2.67
CA LYS A 5 -4.58 15.80 -2.17
C LYS A 5 -5.37 14.49 -2.07
N ALA A 6 -4.77 13.37 -2.45
CA ALA A 6 -5.39 12.05 -2.39
C ALA A 6 -5.82 11.72 -0.95
N PRO A 7 -7.06 11.25 -0.74
CA PRO A 7 -7.53 10.86 0.57
C PRO A 7 -6.76 9.62 1.08
N SER A 8 -6.66 9.49 2.40
CA SER A 8 -6.20 8.25 3.04
C SER A 8 -7.31 7.20 3.07
N ILE A 9 -6.93 5.93 3.23
CA ILE A 9 -7.87 4.83 3.45
C ILE A 9 -8.80 5.14 4.62
N ALA A 10 -8.27 5.68 5.73
CA ALA A 10 -9.06 6.12 6.88
C ALA A 10 -10.08 7.21 6.51
N ARG A 11 -9.68 8.16 5.66
CA ARG A 11 -10.58 9.22 5.19
C ARG A 11 -11.71 8.65 4.33
N ILE A 12 -11.39 7.76 3.40
CA ILE A 12 -12.39 7.05 2.58
C ILE A 12 -13.34 6.24 3.48
N LYS A 13 -12.81 5.51 4.47
CA LYS A 13 -13.61 4.74 5.45
C LYS A 13 -14.56 5.63 6.24
N LYS A 14 -14.11 6.82 6.64
CA LYS A 14 -14.94 7.80 7.34
C LYS A 14 -16.05 8.38 6.46
N GLU A 15 -15.74 8.70 5.20
CA GLU A 15 -16.68 9.37 4.28
C GLU A 15 -17.66 8.40 3.62
N MET A 16 -17.23 7.17 3.32
CA MET A 16 -17.95 6.19 2.50
C MET A 16 -18.34 4.91 3.24
N GLY A 17 -17.81 4.70 4.46
CA GLY A 17 -18.05 3.51 5.26
C GLY A 17 -17.06 2.36 4.98
N ALA A 18 -17.04 1.39 5.91
CA ALA A 18 -16.11 0.27 5.89
C ALA A 18 -16.35 -0.68 4.71
N ALA A 19 -17.60 -1.05 4.43
CA ALA A 19 -17.93 -1.97 3.34
C ALA A 19 -17.47 -1.44 1.96
N PHE A 20 -17.73 -0.16 1.68
CA PHE A 20 -17.27 0.49 0.47
C PHE A 20 -15.74 0.51 0.38
N THR A 21 -15.07 0.82 1.49
CA THR A 21 -13.61 0.93 1.52
C THR A 21 -12.94 -0.43 1.31
N THR A 22 -13.43 -1.49 1.96
CA THR A 22 -12.97 -2.86 1.71
C THR A 22 -13.19 -3.25 0.25
N GLY A 23 -14.36 -2.94 -0.32
CA GLY A 23 -14.64 -3.17 -1.75
C GLY A 23 -13.69 -2.41 -2.68
N TYR A 24 -13.39 -1.16 -2.35
CA TYR A 24 -12.43 -0.34 -3.10
C TYR A 24 -11.02 -0.94 -3.08
N ILE A 25 -10.54 -1.41 -1.92
CA ILE A 25 -9.25 -2.11 -1.81
C ILE A 25 -9.27 -3.46 -2.54
N LYS A 26 -10.39 -4.18 -2.54
CA LYS A 26 -10.53 -5.42 -3.33
C LYS A 26 -10.29 -5.18 -4.81
N ILE A 27 -10.82 -4.09 -5.39
CA ILE A 27 -10.63 -3.76 -6.82
C ILE A 27 -9.13 -3.67 -7.14
N TRP A 28 -8.38 -2.92 -6.34
CA TRP A 28 -6.92 -2.86 -6.47
C TRP A 28 -6.30 -4.27 -6.45
N LEU A 29 -6.61 -5.07 -5.44
CA LEU A 29 -6.03 -6.41 -5.31
C LEU A 29 -6.40 -7.35 -6.46
N VAL A 30 -7.61 -7.24 -7.02
CA VAL A 30 -8.01 -8.00 -8.22
C VAL A 30 -7.16 -7.59 -9.41
N GLU A 31 -7.03 -6.29 -9.68
CA GLU A 31 -6.19 -5.79 -10.79
C GLU A 31 -4.74 -6.24 -10.64
N LEU A 32 -4.18 -6.18 -9.42
CA LEU A 32 -2.83 -6.65 -9.16
C LEU A 32 -2.69 -8.16 -9.42
N ASN A 33 -3.65 -8.95 -8.96
CA ASN A 33 -3.66 -10.40 -9.10
C ASN A 33 -3.74 -10.82 -10.57
N GLU A 34 -4.50 -10.09 -11.39
CA GLU A 34 -4.59 -10.29 -12.85
C GLU A 34 -3.31 -9.88 -13.57
N MET A 35 -2.77 -8.69 -13.28
CA MET A 35 -1.57 -8.15 -13.93
C MET A 35 -0.33 -9.01 -13.68
N LEU A 36 -0.25 -9.64 -12.51
CA LEU A 36 0.87 -10.53 -12.17
C LEU A 36 0.81 -11.89 -12.87
N ASN A 37 -0.36 -12.30 -13.37
CA ASN A 37 -0.57 -13.54 -14.12
C ASN A 37 0.13 -14.77 -13.50
N LEU A 38 -0.03 -14.95 -12.18
CA LEU A 38 0.68 -15.97 -11.42
C LEU A 38 0.08 -17.36 -11.66
N ARG A 39 0.90 -18.41 -11.51
CA ARG A 39 0.45 -19.80 -11.61
C ARG A 39 -0.59 -20.15 -10.54
N ARG A 40 -0.48 -19.54 -9.35
CA ARG A 40 -1.40 -19.68 -8.21
C ARG A 40 -1.81 -18.29 -7.74
N PRO A 41 -2.78 -17.65 -8.42
CA PRO A 41 -3.29 -16.35 -8.02
C PRO A 41 -4.08 -16.47 -6.71
N MET A 42 -4.26 -15.35 -6.00
CA MET A 42 -5.15 -15.33 -4.83
C MET A 42 -6.59 -15.65 -5.23
N THR A 43 -7.28 -16.43 -4.40
CA THR A 43 -8.72 -16.67 -4.55
C THR A 43 -9.54 -15.45 -4.10
N GLU A 44 -10.81 -15.37 -4.48
CA GLU A 44 -11.68 -14.26 -4.07
C GLU A 44 -11.77 -14.11 -2.53
N SER A 45 -11.84 -15.22 -1.80
CA SER A 45 -11.85 -15.21 -0.34
C SER A 45 -10.54 -14.67 0.24
N GLN A 46 -9.40 -15.03 -0.37
CA GLN A 46 -8.09 -14.51 0.03
C GLN A 46 -7.95 -13.01 -0.27
N ILE A 47 -8.43 -12.56 -1.43
CA ILE A 47 -8.49 -11.13 -1.79
C ILE A 47 -9.36 -10.36 -0.81
N THR A 48 -10.53 -10.88 -0.49
CA THR A 48 -11.47 -10.26 0.47
C THR A 48 -10.83 -10.14 1.86
N PHE A 49 -10.21 -11.22 2.33
CA PHE A 49 -9.51 -11.23 3.61
C PHE A 49 -8.34 -10.24 3.64
N ALA A 50 -7.50 -10.23 2.60
CA ALA A 50 -6.39 -9.29 2.48
C ALA A 50 -6.88 -7.83 2.44
N ALA A 51 -7.96 -7.54 1.71
CA ALA A 51 -8.53 -6.20 1.64
C ALA A 51 -9.05 -5.69 2.99
N GLN A 52 -9.65 -6.58 3.79
CA GLN A 52 -10.11 -6.24 5.14
C GLN A 52 -8.92 -5.89 6.04
N LEU A 53 -7.90 -6.75 6.07
CA LEU A 53 -6.66 -6.49 6.83
C LEU A 53 -5.98 -5.20 6.37
N ILE A 54 -5.93 -4.94 5.07
CA ILE A 54 -5.31 -3.71 4.56
C ILE A 54 -6.07 -2.47 4.99
N THR A 55 -7.39 -2.53 4.97
CA THR A 55 -8.26 -1.43 5.40
C THR A 55 -8.08 -1.11 6.88
N ASP A 56 -7.79 -2.11 7.70
CA ASP A 56 -7.65 -1.97 9.15
C ASP A 56 -6.21 -1.66 9.59
N GLU A 57 -5.19 -2.26 8.97
CA GLU A 57 -3.78 -2.10 9.35
C GLU A 57 -3.10 -0.90 8.68
N PHE A 58 -3.46 -0.57 7.43
CA PHE A 58 -2.78 0.47 6.63
C PHE A 58 -3.66 1.71 6.40
N PHE A 59 -4.58 2.00 7.32
CA PHE A 59 -5.55 3.10 7.23
C PHE A 59 -4.90 4.48 6.96
N GLY A 60 -3.63 4.68 7.35
CA GLY A 60 -2.87 5.91 7.14
C GLY A 60 -2.36 6.12 5.70
N LEU A 61 -2.34 5.08 4.86
CA LEU A 61 -1.91 5.18 3.47
C LEU A 61 -2.92 5.94 2.63
N LYS A 62 -2.41 6.72 1.67
CA LYS A 62 -3.19 7.45 0.66
C LYS A 62 -3.44 6.63 -0.58
N VAL A 63 -4.44 7.01 -1.38
CA VAL A 63 -4.65 6.41 -2.71
C VAL A 63 -3.40 6.54 -3.60
N SER A 64 -2.67 7.66 -3.50
CA SER A 64 -1.40 7.83 -4.20
C SER A 64 -0.30 6.86 -3.74
N ASP A 65 -0.37 6.45 -2.47
CA ASP A 65 0.56 5.46 -1.91
C ASP A 65 0.26 4.06 -2.48
N LEU A 66 -1.02 3.69 -2.59
CA LEU A 66 -1.45 2.44 -3.24
C LEU A 66 -0.96 2.37 -4.68
N GLN A 67 -1.17 3.44 -5.46
CA GLN A 67 -0.68 3.53 -6.85
C GLN A 67 0.84 3.33 -6.95
N LEU A 68 1.61 3.96 -6.05
CA LEU A 68 3.06 3.82 -6.06
C LEU A 68 3.49 2.41 -5.65
N LEU A 69 2.93 1.89 -4.55
CA LEU A 69 3.20 0.54 -4.07
C LEU A 69 2.93 -0.50 -5.16
N PHE A 70 1.80 -0.41 -5.86
CA PHE A 70 1.41 -1.38 -6.88
C PHE A 70 2.34 -1.33 -8.09
N ARG A 71 2.75 -0.12 -8.51
CA ARG A 71 3.78 0.02 -9.55
C ARG A 71 5.11 -0.62 -9.14
N LYS A 72 5.55 -0.42 -7.89
CA LYS A 72 6.77 -1.04 -7.34
C LYS A 72 6.67 -2.58 -7.29
N ILE A 73 5.49 -3.11 -6.97
CA ILE A 73 5.25 -4.57 -6.99
C ILE A 73 5.33 -5.09 -8.43
N LEU A 74 4.63 -4.44 -9.37
CA LEU A 74 4.62 -4.84 -10.79
C LEU A 74 5.97 -4.68 -11.48
N SER A 75 6.81 -3.73 -11.06
CA SER A 75 8.18 -3.56 -11.56
C SER A 75 9.18 -4.56 -10.95
N GLY A 76 8.76 -5.38 -9.98
CA GLY A 76 9.62 -6.36 -9.32
C GLY A 76 10.55 -5.78 -8.25
N GLU A 77 10.35 -4.53 -7.82
CA GLU A 77 11.21 -3.89 -6.80
C GLU A 77 11.14 -4.57 -5.43
N TYR A 78 10.08 -5.32 -5.15
CA TYR A 78 9.94 -6.13 -3.93
C TYR A 78 10.47 -7.56 -4.08
N GLY A 79 11.25 -7.82 -5.13
CA GLY A 79 11.83 -9.12 -5.46
C GLY A 79 10.88 -9.99 -6.29
N GLU A 80 11.34 -11.19 -6.61
CA GLU A 80 10.56 -12.14 -7.40
C GLU A 80 9.27 -12.52 -6.68
N LEU A 81 8.15 -12.22 -7.36
CA LEU A 81 6.89 -12.85 -7.08
C LEU A 81 7.01 -14.26 -7.63
N TYR A 82 7.34 -15.21 -6.75
CA TYR A 82 7.29 -16.65 -7.07
C TYR A 82 5.93 -17.03 -7.68
N GLU A 83 5.74 -18.31 -8.01
CA GLU A 83 4.51 -18.86 -8.59
C GLU A 83 3.17 -18.55 -7.86
N SER A 84 3.18 -17.87 -6.71
CA SER A 84 1.97 -17.53 -5.95
C SER A 84 2.01 -16.16 -5.25
N LEU A 85 0.85 -15.52 -5.18
CA LEU A 85 0.56 -14.42 -4.25
C LEU A 85 -0.46 -14.91 -3.23
N ASN A 86 -0.27 -14.54 -1.96
CA ASN A 86 -1.16 -14.89 -0.86
C ASN A 86 -1.29 -13.69 0.11
N PRO A 87 -2.30 -13.70 1.02
CA PRO A 87 -2.51 -12.59 1.94
C PRO A 87 -1.26 -12.22 2.78
N PRO A 88 -0.52 -13.17 3.39
CA PRO A 88 0.72 -12.83 4.10
C PRO A 88 1.76 -12.09 3.23
N LYS A 89 1.95 -12.51 1.97
CA LYS A 89 2.93 -11.92 1.06
C LYS A 89 2.52 -10.51 0.64
N ILE A 90 1.27 -10.27 0.25
CA ILE A 90 0.84 -8.91 -0.11
C ILE A 90 0.93 -7.96 1.09
N LEU A 91 0.53 -8.41 2.28
CA LEU A 91 0.67 -7.62 3.52
C LEU A 91 2.13 -7.29 3.83
N SER A 92 3.07 -8.19 3.50
CA SER A 92 4.51 -7.92 3.66
C SER A 92 4.98 -6.75 2.80
N PHE A 93 4.50 -6.62 1.55
CA PHE A 93 4.84 -5.49 0.69
C PHE A 93 4.31 -4.17 1.23
N PHE A 94 3.08 -4.16 1.75
CA PHE A 94 2.51 -2.99 2.43
C PHE A 94 3.35 -2.56 3.64
N ARG A 95 3.82 -3.51 4.47
CA ARG A 95 4.69 -3.22 5.62
C ARG A 95 6.04 -2.67 5.17
N THR A 96 6.68 -3.29 4.18
CA THR A 96 7.95 -2.79 3.62
C THR A 96 7.81 -1.37 3.10
N TYR A 97 6.76 -1.10 2.32
CA TYR A 97 6.47 0.23 1.80
C TYR A 97 6.22 1.26 2.91
N LEU A 98 5.47 0.90 3.95
CA LEU A 98 5.24 1.79 5.09
C LEU A 98 6.56 2.14 5.80
N ASN A 99 7.45 1.15 5.99
CA ASN A 99 8.77 1.36 6.57
C ASN A 99 9.64 2.28 5.70
N GLU A 100 9.66 2.08 4.37
CA GLU A 100 10.34 2.98 3.43
C GLU A 100 9.84 4.43 3.59
N ARG A 101 8.52 4.63 3.68
CA ARG A 101 7.94 5.96 3.89
C ARG A 101 8.35 6.60 5.23
N MET A 102 8.37 5.81 6.30
CA MET A 102 8.77 6.29 7.62
C MET A 102 10.24 6.71 7.64
N ASN A 103 11.12 5.92 7.02
CA ASN A 103 12.55 6.23 6.91
C ASN A 103 12.78 7.53 6.12
N ILE A 104 12.15 7.69 4.96
CA ILE A 104 12.22 8.92 4.17
C ILE A 104 11.73 10.12 4.99
N GLY A 105 10.61 9.96 5.72
CA GLY A 105 10.09 10.98 6.64
C GLY A 105 11.10 11.41 7.70
N ALA A 106 11.74 10.44 8.35
CA ALA A 106 12.76 10.66 9.37
C ALA A 106 13.99 11.39 8.79
N GLU A 107 14.49 10.95 7.64
CA GLU A 107 15.62 11.59 6.95
C GLU A 107 15.33 13.04 6.57
N MET A 108 14.15 13.33 6.03
CA MET A 108 13.75 14.70 5.71
C MET A 108 13.64 15.58 6.96
N SER A 109 13.13 15.03 8.07
CA SER A 109 13.05 15.76 9.34
C SER A 109 14.44 16.06 9.89
N MET A 110 15.36 15.09 9.85
CA MET A 110 16.75 15.27 10.27
C MET A 110 17.46 16.32 9.42
N ARG A 111 17.31 16.26 8.09
CA ARG A 111 17.91 17.23 7.16
C ARG A 111 17.47 18.65 7.46
N LYS A 112 16.16 18.87 7.65
CA LYS A 112 15.62 20.19 8.03
C LYS A 112 16.22 20.68 9.34
N HIS A 113 16.29 19.82 10.36
CA HIS A 113 16.87 20.19 11.65
C HIS A 113 18.37 20.56 11.54
N LEU A 114 19.14 19.89 10.69
CA LEU A 114 20.53 20.24 10.41
C LEU A 114 20.66 21.58 9.68
N GLU A 115 19.78 21.86 8.70
CA GLU A 115 19.73 23.14 7.99
C GLU A 115 19.47 24.32 8.95
N TYR A 116 18.56 24.17 9.92
CA TYR A 116 18.28 25.20 10.93
C TYR A 116 19.44 25.45 11.91
N LYS A 117 20.34 24.48 12.11
CA LYS A 117 21.50 24.64 13.00
C LYS A 117 22.70 25.32 12.33
N GLN A 118 22.67 25.49 11.01
CA GLN A 118 23.74 26.12 10.23
C GLN A 118 23.44 27.59 9.87
N LEU A 119 22.30 28.12 10.30
CA LEU A 119 21.90 29.52 10.23
C LEU A 119 22.05 30.19 11.59
#